data_AF-A0A0F9DNM4-F1
#
_entry.id   AF-A0A0F9DNM4-F1
#
_cell.length_a   1.000
_cell.length_b   1.000
_cell.length_c   1.000
_cell.angle_alpha   90.00
_cell.angle_beta   90.00
_cell.angle_gamma   90.00
#
_symmetry.space_group_name_H-M   'P 1'
#
loop_
_entity.id
_entity.type
_entity.pdbx_description
1 polymer ?
#
loop_
_entity_poly.entity_id
_entity_poly.type
_entity_poly.pdbx_seq_one_letter_code
_entity_poly.pdbx_strand_id
1 'polypeptide(L)'
;MYPTTGWLAKYLAYTEVSAARESYHFWTGVSVIAATLQRNVCVEFGHTVIWPNHYILLIGPTGNAKSSAVAIGEDLLRECGTVNMLPEEISKQAIVKELRRAKMDEAGNLKSEDSTGLLIATELTDFLSKDNYKRGLVPFLTNLYDGKLDYRDAKITREGTTLKNVCFSFLGATTSEWLTELAPTSVFTGGFMGRVVVVGALSRRYNFMPPRRDSRIRSELAEDLRAMAAWKGKVQIEQDALIPLED
;
A
#
# COMPACT_ATOMS: atom_id res chain seq x y z
N MET A 1 -11.33 5.77 -16.29
CA MET A 1 -10.71 5.00 -17.40
C MET A 1 -9.64 4.12 -16.79
N TYR A 2 -9.57 2.83 -17.14
CA TYR A 2 -8.52 1.91 -16.66
C TYR A 2 -7.50 1.66 -17.79
N PRO A 3 -6.23 1.36 -17.46
CA PRO A 3 -5.22 1.06 -18.48
C PRO A 3 -5.60 -0.20 -19.26
N THR A 4 -5.39 -0.17 -20.58
CA THR A 4 -5.67 -1.28 -21.49
C THR A 4 -4.42 -2.11 -21.83
N THR A 5 -3.24 -1.64 -21.42
CA THR A 5 -1.94 -2.29 -21.65
C THR A 5 -1.12 -2.37 -20.35
N GLY A 6 -0.02 -3.13 -20.41
CA GLY A 6 0.91 -3.29 -19.30
C GLY A 6 0.41 -4.20 -18.18
N TRP A 7 1.14 -4.20 -17.07
CA TRP A 7 0.89 -5.12 -15.95
C TRP A 7 -0.49 -4.92 -15.31
N LEU A 8 -0.92 -3.66 -15.13
CA LEU A 8 -2.23 -3.36 -14.54
C LEU A 8 -3.38 -3.90 -15.39
N ALA A 9 -3.30 -3.78 -16.73
CA ALA A 9 -4.31 -4.34 -17.61
C ALA A 9 -4.38 -5.87 -17.51
N LYS A 10 -3.22 -6.54 -17.49
CA LYS A 10 -3.13 -8.01 -17.31
C LYS A 10 -3.69 -8.44 -15.95
N TYR A 11 -3.39 -7.68 -14.89
CA TYR A 11 -3.93 -7.92 -13.55
C TYR A 11 -5.46 -7.72 -13.48
N LEU A 12 -6.00 -6.68 -14.11
CA LEU A 12 -7.45 -6.45 -14.16
C LEU A 12 -8.18 -7.58 -14.90
N ALA A 13 -7.62 -8.07 -16.01
CA ALA A 13 -8.14 -9.24 -16.72
C ALA A 13 -8.06 -10.51 -15.84
N TYR A 14 -6.94 -10.74 -15.16
CA TYR A 14 -6.76 -11.86 -14.23
C TYR A 14 -7.81 -11.86 -13.09
N THR A 15 -8.21 -10.68 -12.64
CA THR A 15 -9.16 -10.50 -11.53
C THR A 15 -10.62 -10.40 -11.97
N GLU A 16 -10.91 -10.49 -13.27
CA GLU A 16 -12.27 -10.32 -13.80
C GLU A 16 -13.28 -11.31 -13.20
N VAL A 17 -12.82 -12.53 -12.94
CA VAL A 17 -13.61 -13.61 -12.34
C VAL A 17 -13.97 -13.35 -10.87
N SER A 18 -13.32 -12.38 -10.20
CA SER A 18 -13.61 -12.03 -8.82
C SER A 18 -14.93 -11.27 -8.70
N ALA A 19 -15.65 -11.50 -7.60
CA ALA A 19 -16.84 -10.72 -7.27
C ALA A 19 -16.51 -9.27 -6.89
N ALA A 20 -15.27 -8.95 -6.52
CA ALA A 20 -14.89 -7.58 -6.16
C ALA A 20 -14.98 -6.62 -7.37
N ARG A 21 -15.25 -5.35 -7.09
CA ARG A 21 -15.31 -4.32 -8.14
C ARG A 21 -13.94 -4.06 -8.76
N GLU A 22 -13.96 -3.64 -10.02
CA GLU A 22 -12.75 -3.27 -10.75
C GLU A 22 -11.95 -2.17 -10.08
N SER A 23 -12.62 -1.20 -9.47
CA SER A 23 -11.97 -0.11 -8.74
C SER A 23 -11.14 -0.62 -7.56
N TYR A 24 -11.65 -1.63 -6.84
CA TYR A 24 -10.90 -2.28 -5.77
C TYR A 24 -9.65 -2.97 -6.31
N HIS A 25 -9.80 -3.73 -7.40
CA HIS A 25 -8.66 -4.39 -8.03
C HIS A 25 -7.64 -3.39 -8.55
N PHE A 26 -8.06 -2.36 -9.29
CA PHE A 26 -7.15 -1.36 -9.83
C PHE A 26 -6.27 -0.76 -8.74
N TRP A 27 -6.87 -0.30 -7.64
CA TRP A 27 -6.10 0.28 -6.54
C TRP A 27 -5.31 -0.74 -5.73
N THR A 28 -5.79 -1.98 -5.59
CA THR A 28 -4.95 -3.08 -5.06
C THR A 28 -3.72 -3.31 -5.95
N GLY A 29 -3.88 -3.38 -7.27
CA GLY A 29 -2.79 -3.55 -8.22
C GLY A 29 -1.79 -2.40 -8.18
N VAL A 30 -2.27 -1.16 -8.07
CA VAL A 30 -1.41 0.02 -7.84
C VAL A 30 -0.62 -0.12 -6.53
N SER A 31 -1.27 -0.55 -5.44
CA SER A 31 -0.57 -0.79 -4.16
C SER A 31 0.50 -1.88 -4.27
N VAL A 32 0.21 -2.97 -4.99
CA VAL A 32 1.12 -4.09 -5.24
C VAL A 32 2.35 -3.64 -6.04
N ILE A 33 2.16 -2.89 -7.13
CA ILE A 33 3.26 -2.31 -7.90
C ILE A 33 4.08 -1.40 -7.00
N ALA A 34 3.42 -0.48 -6.29
CA ALA A 34 4.07 0.52 -5.48
C ALA A 34 4.94 -0.09 -4.36
N ALA A 35 4.42 -1.11 -3.67
CA ALA A 35 5.14 -1.88 -2.68
C ALA A 35 6.33 -2.67 -3.27
N THR A 36 6.22 -3.10 -4.52
CA THR A 36 7.28 -3.81 -5.26
C THR A 36 8.39 -2.87 -5.71
N LEU A 37 8.05 -1.66 -6.20
CA LEU A 37 9.01 -0.64 -6.61
C LEU A 37 9.78 -0.04 -5.43
N GLN A 38 9.19 -0.01 -4.24
CA GLN A 38 9.82 0.49 -3.02
C GLN A 38 10.42 1.90 -3.22
N ARG A 39 11.63 2.14 -2.69
CA ARG A 39 12.38 3.38 -2.85
C ARG A 39 13.30 3.36 -4.09
N ASN A 40 13.04 2.52 -5.08
CA ASN A 40 13.93 2.38 -6.23
C ASN A 40 13.55 3.28 -7.41
N VAL A 41 12.26 3.59 -7.54
CA VAL A 41 11.72 4.38 -8.66
C VAL A 41 11.05 5.64 -8.14
N CYS A 42 11.24 6.76 -8.82
CA CYS A 42 10.64 8.03 -8.45
C CYS A 42 10.14 8.84 -9.65
N VAL A 43 9.28 9.81 -9.37
CA VAL A 43 8.79 10.80 -10.32
C VAL A 43 9.28 12.18 -9.87
N GLU A 44 9.92 12.92 -10.76
CA GLU A 44 10.27 14.31 -10.50
C GLU A 44 9.03 15.19 -10.68
N PHE A 45 8.69 15.94 -9.63
CA PHE A 45 7.50 16.78 -9.61
C PHE A 45 7.84 18.20 -9.15
N GLY A 46 8.27 19.02 -10.12
CA GLY A 46 8.73 20.38 -9.88
C GLY A 46 9.92 20.40 -8.92
N HIS A 47 9.71 20.93 -7.71
CA HIS A 47 10.75 21.02 -6.67
C HIS A 47 10.76 19.82 -5.71
N THR A 48 9.89 18.83 -5.91
CA THR A 48 9.76 17.65 -5.05
C THR A 48 9.98 16.37 -5.85
N VAL A 49 10.25 15.28 -5.14
CA VAL A 49 10.32 13.94 -5.72
C VAL A 49 9.20 13.12 -5.11
N ILE A 50 8.37 12.53 -5.96
CA ILE A 50 7.28 11.64 -5.58
C ILE A 50 7.80 10.22 -5.64
N TRP A 51 7.50 9.46 -4.60
CA TRP A 51 7.83 8.05 -4.47
C TRP A 51 6.55 7.23 -4.43
N PRO A 52 6.60 5.94 -4.79
CA PRO A 52 5.42 5.10 -4.85
C PRO A 52 5.04 4.60 -3.44
N ASN A 53 4.89 5.52 -2.48
CA ASN A 53 4.30 5.23 -1.18
C ASN A 53 2.81 5.57 -1.23
N HIS A 54 1.96 4.56 -1.09
CA HIS A 54 0.51 4.72 -1.20
C HIS A 54 -0.19 4.21 0.05
N TYR A 55 -1.10 5.04 0.56
CA TYR A 55 -2.07 4.68 1.59
C TYR A 55 -3.41 4.49 0.90
N ILE A 56 -3.86 3.25 0.76
CA ILE A 56 -5.07 2.92 0.01
C ILE A 56 -6.06 2.23 0.94
N LEU A 57 -7.29 2.73 0.96
CA LEU A 57 -8.37 2.22 1.80
C LEU A 57 -9.60 1.88 0.93
N LEU A 58 -9.95 0.61 0.89
CA LEU A 58 -11.14 0.11 0.22
C LEU A 58 -12.34 0.18 1.18
N ILE A 59 -13.42 0.87 0.77
CA ILE A 59 -14.62 1.10 1.58
C ILE A 59 -15.88 0.63 0.87
N GLY A 60 -16.81 0.05 1.62
CA GLY A 60 -18.14 -0.34 1.15
C GLY A 60 -18.85 -1.26 2.14
N PRO A 61 -20.07 -1.72 1.83
CA PRO A 61 -20.86 -2.55 2.76
C PRO A 61 -20.22 -3.92 3.01
N THR A 62 -20.56 -4.56 4.12
CA THR A 62 -20.15 -5.95 4.42
C THR A 62 -20.56 -6.88 3.27
N GLY A 63 -19.72 -7.87 2.94
CA GLY A 63 -19.97 -8.80 1.84
C GLY A 63 -19.68 -8.26 0.43
N ASN A 64 -19.14 -7.03 0.30
CA ASN A 64 -18.82 -6.43 -1.00
C ASN A 64 -17.49 -6.90 -1.64
N ALA A 65 -16.91 -8.00 -1.15
CA ALA A 65 -15.66 -8.61 -1.65
C ALA A 65 -14.39 -7.73 -1.61
N LYS A 66 -14.36 -6.65 -0.81
CA LYS A 66 -13.19 -5.79 -0.59
C LYS A 66 -11.96 -6.57 -0.14
N SER A 67 -12.11 -7.37 0.91
CA SER A 67 -11.03 -8.20 1.46
C SER A 67 -10.56 -9.24 0.45
N SER A 68 -11.44 -9.70 -0.45
CA SER A 68 -11.06 -10.59 -1.54
C SER A 68 -10.14 -9.91 -2.56
N ALA A 69 -10.33 -8.62 -2.87
CA ALA A 69 -9.40 -7.88 -3.71
C ALA A 69 -8.03 -7.76 -3.03
N VAL A 70 -8.00 -7.35 -1.76
CA VAL A 70 -6.77 -7.27 -0.95
C VAL A 70 -6.01 -8.60 -0.92
N ALA A 71 -6.70 -9.71 -0.61
CA ALA A 71 -6.10 -11.04 -0.55
C ALA A 71 -5.49 -11.48 -1.89
N ILE A 72 -6.12 -11.14 -3.02
CA ILE A 72 -5.55 -11.46 -4.34
C ILE A 72 -4.24 -10.70 -4.59
N GLY A 73 -4.16 -9.43 -4.20
CA GLY A 73 -2.92 -8.66 -4.27
C GLY A 73 -1.84 -9.19 -3.32
N GLU A 74 -2.23 -9.57 -2.11
CA GLU A 74 -1.35 -10.20 -1.12
C GLU A 74 -0.77 -11.52 -1.62
N ASP A 75 -1.59 -12.39 -2.23
CA ASP A 75 -1.15 -13.65 -2.84
C ASP A 75 -0.03 -13.41 -3.87
N LEU A 76 -0.17 -12.38 -4.72
CA LEU A 76 0.84 -12.01 -5.72
C LEU A 76 2.13 -11.51 -5.07
N LEU A 77 2.04 -10.70 -4.01
CA LEU A 77 3.21 -10.21 -3.28
C LEU A 77 3.95 -11.33 -2.57
N ARG A 78 3.22 -12.28 -1.98
CA ARG A 78 3.77 -13.49 -1.36
C ARG A 78 4.50 -14.36 -2.39
N GLU A 79 3.93 -14.54 -3.58
CA GLU A 79 4.58 -15.29 -4.66
C GLU A 79 5.79 -14.54 -5.26
N CYS A 80 5.70 -13.21 -5.37
CA CYS A 80 6.80 -12.36 -5.82
C CYS A 80 8.02 -12.47 -4.89
N GLY A 81 7.79 -12.34 -3.57
CA GLY A 81 8.79 -12.57 -2.52
C GLY A 81 9.82 -11.45 -2.33
N THR A 82 9.62 -10.27 -2.92
CA THR A 82 10.57 -9.15 -2.85
C THR A 82 10.18 -8.05 -1.86
N VAL A 83 8.94 -8.05 -1.38
CA VAL A 83 8.36 -6.99 -0.56
C VAL A 83 8.42 -7.35 0.92
N ASN A 84 8.88 -6.41 1.74
CA ASN A 84 8.74 -6.48 3.19
C ASN A 84 7.27 -6.24 3.59
N MET A 85 6.50 -7.32 3.72
CA MET A 85 5.13 -7.27 4.20
C MET A 85 5.11 -7.31 5.73
N LEU A 86 4.49 -6.30 6.32
CA LEU A 86 4.36 -6.17 7.77
C LEU A 86 3.12 -6.95 8.26
N PRO A 87 3.18 -7.58 9.46
CA PRO A 87 2.00 -8.18 10.07
C PRO A 87 0.87 -7.16 10.33
N GLU A 88 -0.37 -7.63 10.46
CA GLU A 88 -1.57 -6.77 10.59
C GLU A 88 -1.67 -6.10 11.98
N GLU A 89 -1.38 -6.84 13.05
CA GLU A 89 -1.37 -6.31 14.42
C GLU A 89 -0.06 -5.58 14.73
N ILE A 90 -0.01 -4.28 14.48
CA ILE A 90 1.21 -3.51 14.74
C ILE A 90 0.99 -2.19 15.49
N SER A 91 1.68 -2.08 16.61
CA SER A 91 1.97 -0.79 17.28
C SER A 91 3.06 -0.01 16.55
N LYS A 92 3.18 1.30 16.77
CA LYS A 92 4.29 2.12 16.22
C LYS A 92 5.66 1.45 16.35
N GLN A 93 5.95 0.85 17.51
CA GLN A 93 7.23 0.23 17.80
C GLN A 93 7.48 -1.00 16.93
N ALA A 94 6.44 -1.78 16.64
CA ALA A 94 6.55 -2.92 15.75
C ALA A 94 6.71 -2.49 14.27
N ILE A 95 6.08 -1.40 13.80
CA ILE A 95 6.35 -0.85 12.45
C ILE A 95 7.84 -0.48 12.36
N VAL A 96 8.35 0.27 13.35
CA VAL A 96 9.76 0.68 13.38
C VAL A 96 10.68 -0.54 13.39
N LYS A 97 10.35 -1.57 14.17
CA LYS A 97 11.14 -2.81 14.27
C LYS A 97 11.19 -3.55 12.93
N GLU A 98 10.05 -3.75 12.27
CA GLU A 98 10.01 -4.47 10.99
C GLU A 98 10.67 -3.67 9.85
N LEU A 99 10.49 -2.34 9.81
CA LEU A 99 11.21 -1.50 8.85
C LEU A 99 12.73 -1.53 9.07
N ARG A 100 13.19 -1.65 10.31
CA ARG A 100 14.62 -1.86 10.62
C ARG A 100 15.10 -3.23 10.20
N ARG A 101 14.31 -4.28 10.44
CA ARG A 101 14.66 -5.65 10.06
C ARG A 101 14.86 -5.77 8.55
N ALA A 102 14.02 -5.10 7.75
CA ALA A 102 14.14 -5.08 6.30
C ALA A 102 15.44 -4.46 5.77
N LYS A 103 16.10 -3.63 6.59
CA LYS A 103 17.42 -3.05 6.28
C LYS A 103 18.57 -4.03 6.48
N MET A 104 18.35 -5.15 7.16
CA MET A 104 19.39 -6.10 7.56
C MET A 104 19.37 -7.35 6.68
N ASP A 105 20.55 -7.95 6.46
CA ASP A 105 20.66 -9.31 5.90
C ASP A 105 20.46 -10.38 6.99
N GLU A 106 20.51 -11.66 6.62
CA GLU A 106 20.37 -12.79 7.55
C GLU A 106 21.46 -12.85 8.63
N ALA A 107 22.62 -12.24 8.36
CA ALA A 107 23.75 -12.15 9.28
C ALA A 107 23.68 -10.89 10.19
N GLY A 108 22.66 -10.04 10.01
CA GLY A 108 22.47 -8.81 10.77
C GLY A 108 23.26 -7.60 10.26
N ASN A 109 23.92 -7.71 9.10
CA ASN A 109 24.60 -6.57 8.48
C ASN A 109 23.61 -5.69 7.72
N LEU A 110 23.96 -4.41 7.57
CA LEU A 110 23.15 -3.46 6.82
C LEU A 110 23.18 -3.80 5.31
N LYS A 111 22.04 -4.28 4.79
CA LYS A 111 21.80 -4.55 3.35
C LYS A 111 21.37 -3.30 2.59
N SER A 112 20.59 -2.43 3.23
CA SER A 112 20.09 -1.18 2.64
C SER A 112 19.89 -0.12 3.70
N GLU A 113 20.06 1.16 3.33
CA GLU A 113 19.71 2.29 4.18
C GLU A 113 18.20 2.61 4.13
N ASP A 114 17.48 2.08 3.16
CA ASP A 114 16.08 2.40 2.89
C ASP A 114 15.14 1.66 3.83
N SER A 115 14.17 2.39 4.39
CA SER A 115 13.18 1.85 5.32
C SER A 115 11.86 1.63 4.58
N THR A 116 11.71 0.46 3.95
CA THR A 116 10.59 0.17 3.05
C THR A 116 9.68 -0.93 3.59
N GLY A 117 8.38 -0.81 3.35
CA GLY A 117 7.44 -1.86 3.72
C GLY A 117 6.00 -1.58 3.33
N LEU A 118 5.21 -2.64 3.28
CA LEU A 118 3.77 -2.59 3.06
C LEU A 118 3.05 -3.19 4.26
N LEU A 119 2.12 -2.44 4.83
CA LEU A 119 1.14 -2.99 5.77
C LEU A 119 -0.13 -3.37 5.01
N ILE A 120 -0.58 -4.61 5.17
CA ILE A 120 -1.90 -5.03 4.70
C ILE A 120 -2.82 -5.12 5.91
N ALA A 121 -3.92 -4.37 5.88
CA ALA A 121 -4.85 -4.25 7.00
C ALA A 121 -6.30 -4.46 6.52
N THR A 122 -6.73 -5.71 6.50
CA THR A 122 -8.09 -6.08 6.12
C THR A 122 -9.14 -5.61 7.13
N GLU A 123 -8.72 -5.28 8.35
CA GLU A 123 -9.51 -4.62 9.39
C GLU A 123 -8.85 -3.30 9.85
N LEU A 124 -8.78 -2.29 8.97
CA LEU A 124 -8.15 -1.00 9.28
C LEU A 124 -8.84 -0.22 10.43
N THR A 125 -10.02 -0.66 10.88
CA THR A 125 -10.78 -0.05 11.98
C THR A 125 -10.01 -0.03 13.28
N ASP A 126 -9.35 -1.13 13.64
CA ASP A 126 -8.56 -1.21 14.87
C ASP A 126 -7.38 -0.25 14.80
N PHE A 127 -6.80 -0.13 13.62
CA PHE A 127 -5.64 0.71 13.33
C PHE A 127 -5.94 2.22 13.47
N LEU A 128 -7.12 2.68 13.07
CA LEU A 128 -7.54 4.10 13.12
C LEU A 128 -8.40 4.45 14.34
N SER A 129 -8.55 3.52 15.28
CA SER A 129 -9.32 3.72 16.51
C SER A 129 -8.85 4.92 17.34
N LYS A 130 -9.75 5.46 18.17
CA LYS A 130 -9.46 6.57 19.11
C LYS A 130 -8.26 6.27 20.03
N ASP A 131 -8.08 5.02 20.43
CA ASP A 131 -6.97 4.61 21.28
C ASP A 131 -5.63 4.66 20.53
N ASN A 132 -5.59 4.25 19.26
CA ASN A 132 -4.40 4.38 18.43
C ASN A 132 -4.09 5.83 18.06
N TYR A 133 -5.10 6.69 17.93
CA TYR A 133 -4.90 8.13 17.83
C TYR A 133 -4.26 8.72 19.10
N LYS A 134 -4.74 8.35 20.30
CA LYS A 134 -4.12 8.76 21.59
C LYS A 134 -2.69 8.26 21.75
N ARG A 135 -2.41 7.04 21.30
CA ARG A 135 -1.05 6.48 21.22
C ARG A 135 -0.20 7.15 20.13
N GLY A 136 -0.80 8.03 19.32
CA GLY A 136 -0.20 8.89 18.30
C GLY A 136 0.13 8.19 16.98
N LEU A 137 -0.46 7.02 16.71
CA LEU A 137 -0.15 6.20 15.53
C LEU A 137 -0.47 6.94 14.22
N VAL A 138 -1.62 7.62 14.17
CA VAL A 138 -2.04 8.43 13.03
C VAL A 138 -1.03 9.54 12.69
N PRO A 139 -0.60 10.42 13.62
CA PRO A 139 0.50 11.35 13.37
C PRO A 139 1.80 10.69 12.91
N PHE A 140 2.15 9.51 13.45
CA PHE A 140 3.34 8.77 13.05
C PHE A 140 3.26 8.29 11.59
N LEU A 141 2.11 7.79 11.15
CA LEU A 141 1.89 7.38 9.77
C LEU A 141 1.90 8.56 8.80
N THR A 142 1.33 9.69 9.20
CA THR A 142 1.42 10.94 8.43
C THR A 142 2.88 11.34 8.20
N ASN A 143 3.72 11.24 9.24
CA ASN A 143 5.14 11.55 9.14
C ASN A 143 5.92 10.53 8.30
N LEU A 144 5.58 9.24 8.39
CA LEU A 144 6.15 8.19 7.53
C LEU A 144 5.85 8.46 6.05
N TYR A 145 4.61 8.84 5.72
CA TYR A 145 4.19 9.11 4.34
C TYR A 145 4.93 10.30 3.73
N ASP A 146 5.13 11.36 4.51
CA ASP A 146 5.85 12.56 4.04
C ASP A 146 7.36 12.32 3.89
N GLY A 147 7.88 11.17 4.30
CA GLY A 147 9.32 10.91 4.34
C GLY A 147 10.09 11.86 5.29
N LYS A 148 9.37 12.59 6.16
CA LYS A 148 9.94 13.58 7.11
C LYS A 148 10.68 12.95 8.29
N LEU A 149 10.66 11.62 8.37
CA LEU A 149 11.24 10.89 9.47
C LEU A 149 12.69 10.52 9.18
N ASP A 150 13.61 11.38 9.59
CA ASP A 150 14.79 10.92 10.32
C ASP A 150 14.32 10.60 11.75
N TYR A 151 13.58 9.50 11.93
CA TYR A 151 12.97 9.17 13.23
C TYR A 151 14.06 8.87 14.28
N ARG A 152 14.47 9.88 15.04
CA ARG A 152 15.26 9.74 16.28
C ARG A 152 14.31 9.70 17.46
N ASP A 153 13.76 8.53 17.76
CA ASP A 153 13.02 8.39 19.01
C ASP A 153 13.98 8.11 20.15
N ALA A 154 14.27 9.16 20.93
CA ALA A 154 15.10 9.11 22.12
C ALA A 154 14.56 8.16 23.20
N LYS A 155 13.30 7.68 23.11
CA LYS A 155 12.69 6.77 24.09
C LYS A 155 12.67 5.30 23.65
N ILE A 156 12.95 4.98 22.39
CA ILE A 156 12.87 3.59 21.89
C ILE A 156 14.24 2.91 21.84
N THR A 157 15.35 3.65 21.90
CA THR A 157 16.67 3.02 21.89
C THR A 157 17.72 3.84 22.64
N ARG A 158 18.41 3.20 23.60
CA ARG A 158 19.73 3.62 24.11
C ARG A 158 20.80 3.74 23.00
N GLU A 159 20.49 3.26 21.79
CA GLU A 159 21.34 3.26 20.60
C GLU A 159 20.59 3.96 19.44
N GLY A 160 20.87 5.24 19.20
CA GLY A 160 20.13 6.14 18.28
C GLY A 160 19.97 5.65 16.83
N THR A 161 19.01 4.76 16.58
CA THR A 161 18.78 4.16 15.26
C THR A 161 17.67 4.91 14.50
N THR A 162 18.06 5.59 13.42
CA THR A 162 17.17 6.35 12.53
C THR A 162 16.60 5.50 11.41
N LEU A 163 15.30 5.65 11.14
CA LEU A 163 14.74 5.28 9.84
C LEU A 163 15.23 6.32 8.82
N LYS A 164 15.74 5.87 7.68
CA LYS A 164 16.18 6.72 6.56
C LYS A 164 15.42 6.31 5.31
N ASN A 165 15.25 7.25 4.38
CA ASN A 165 14.63 7.03 3.07
C ASN A 165 13.34 6.20 3.15
N VAL A 166 12.42 6.61 4.03
CA VAL A 166 11.19 5.85 4.29
C VAL A 166 10.35 5.77 3.01
N CYS A 167 9.94 4.55 2.66
CA CYS A 167 8.91 4.28 1.64
C CYS A 167 7.92 3.27 2.22
N PHE A 168 6.93 3.78 2.94
CA PHE A 168 5.94 2.96 3.62
C PHE A 168 4.58 3.11 2.95
N SER A 169 3.97 1.99 2.60
CA SER A 169 2.62 1.92 2.02
C SER A 169 1.69 1.16 2.96
N PHE A 170 0.39 1.39 2.84
CA PHE A 170 -0.59 0.46 3.38
C PHE A 170 -1.73 0.22 2.39
N LEU A 171 -2.24 -1.01 2.40
CA LEU A 171 -3.44 -1.41 1.70
C LEU A 171 -4.42 -1.95 2.73
N GLY A 172 -5.56 -1.28 2.88
CA GLY A 172 -6.57 -1.71 3.84
C GLY A 172 -7.96 -1.79 3.27
N ALA A 173 -8.83 -2.48 4.01
CA ALA A 173 -10.26 -2.53 3.77
C ALA A 173 -11.03 -2.21 5.05
N THR A 174 -12.18 -1.56 4.91
CA THR A 174 -13.11 -1.29 6.03
C THR A 174 -14.54 -1.08 5.51
N THR A 175 -15.54 -1.04 6.39
CA THR A 175 -16.90 -0.65 6.01
C THR A 175 -17.13 0.85 6.13
N SER A 176 -18.11 1.36 5.37
CA SER A 176 -18.50 2.77 5.36
C SER A 176 -18.98 3.24 6.73
N GLU A 177 -19.82 2.43 7.36
CA GLU A 177 -20.48 2.69 8.64
C GLU A 177 -19.42 2.78 9.75
N TRP A 178 -18.51 1.81 9.77
CA TRP A 178 -17.45 1.74 10.77
C TRP A 178 -16.46 2.90 10.68
N LEU A 179 -16.09 3.35 9.46
CA LEU A 179 -15.21 4.51 9.31
C LEU A 179 -15.84 5.77 9.92
N THR A 180 -17.15 5.97 9.72
CA THR A 180 -17.84 7.15 10.26
C THR A 180 -18.08 7.09 11.78
N GLU A 181 -18.27 5.91 12.35
CA GLU A 181 -18.60 5.75 13.77
C GLU A 181 -17.37 5.81 14.69
N LEU A 182 -16.24 5.22 14.28
CA LEU A 182 -15.09 5.05 15.16
C LEU A 182 -13.96 6.04 14.91
N ALA A 183 -13.78 6.53 13.67
CA ALA A 183 -12.68 7.44 13.39
C ALA A 183 -12.99 8.80 14.03
N PRO A 184 -12.15 9.29 14.96
CA PRO A 184 -12.36 10.62 15.51
C PRO A 184 -12.28 11.67 14.38
N THR A 185 -13.06 12.74 14.50
CA THR A 185 -13.09 13.86 13.52
C THR A 185 -11.69 14.41 13.22
N SER A 186 -10.77 14.30 14.17
CA SER A 186 -9.35 14.65 14.02
C SER A 186 -8.58 13.83 12.99
N VAL A 187 -9.01 12.62 12.63
CA VAL A 187 -8.39 11.83 11.54
C VAL A 187 -8.68 12.50 10.19
N PHE A 188 -9.90 13.00 10.02
CA PHE A 188 -10.34 13.71 8.81
C PHE A 188 -9.74 15.10 8.70
N THR A 189 -9.61 15.83 9.82
CA THR A 189 -9.07 17.21 9.82
C THR A 189 -7.55 17.28 10.03
N GLY A 190 -6.93 16.25 10.58
CA GLY A 190 -5.50 16.20 10.96
C GLY A 190 -4.53 15.89 9.82
N GLY A 191 -4.95 16.03 8.57
CA GLY A 191 -4.13 15.83 7.38
C GLY A 191 -3.83 14.38 6.99
N PHE A 192 -4.14 13.39 7.83
CA PHE A 192 -3.95 11.97 7.49
C PHE A 192 -4.77 11.59 6.25
N MET A 193 -6.07 11.92 6.24
CA MET A 193 -6.96 11.58 5.12
C MET A 193 -6.54 12.19 3.77
N GLY A 194 -5.82 13.33 3.78
CA GLY A 194 -5.28 13.92 2.54
C GLY A 194 -4.19 13.07 1.87
N ARG A 195 -3.69 12.02 2.55
CA ARG A 195 -2.69 11.07 2.03
C ARG A 195 -3.30 9.71 1.66
N VAL A 196 -4.57 9.49 2.02
CA VAL A 196 -5.24 8.20 1.84
C VAL A 196 -6.14 8.26 0.61
N VAL A 197 -5.89 7.38 -0.34
CA VAL A 197 -6.80 7.14 -1.46
C VAL A 197 -7.95 6.28 -0.95
N VAL A 198 -9.13 6.87 -0.85
CA VAL A 198 -10.36 6.18 -0.45
C VAL A 198 -11.10 5.67 -1.68
N VAL A 199 -11.26 4.36 -1.76
CA VAL A 199 -11.90 3.70 -2.89
C VAL A 199 -13.23 3.14 -2.44
N GLY A 200 -14.32 3.80 -2.82
CA GLY A 200 -15.68 3.39 -2.50
C GLY A 200 -16.30 2.51 -3.59
N ALA A 201 -17.05 1.48 -3.18
CA ALA A 201 -18.03 0.85 -4.07
C ALA A 201 -19.25 0.37 -3.28
N LEU A 202 -20.44 0.56 -3.85
CA LEU A 202 -21.71 0.25 -3.21
C LEU A 202 -22.21 -1.18 -3.48
N SER A 203 -21.65 -1.85 -4.48
CA SER A 203 -22.07 -3.19 -4.90
C SER A 203 -20.92 -3.99 -5.47
N ARG A 204 -21.09 -5.31 -5.54
CA ARG A 204 -20.11 -6.27 -6.05
C ARG A 204 -20.50 -6.72 -7.45
N ARG A 205 -19.56 -7.27 -8.21
CA ARG A 205 -19.88 -7.99 -9.44
C ARG A 205 -20.67 -9.25 -9.07
N TYR A 206 -21.75 -9.52 -9.80
CA TYR A 206 -22.49 -10.76 -9.62
C TYR A 206 -21.71 -11.89 -10.29
N ASN A 207 -21.21 -12.82 -9.49
CA ASN A 207 -20.64 -14.07 -9.98
C ASN A 207 -21.08 -15.20 -9.05
N PHE A 208 -22.06 -15.99 -9.51
CA PHE A 208 -22.68 -17.05 -8.70
C PHE A 208 -21.70 -18.17 -8.39
N MET A 209 -20.81 -18.51 -9.33
CA MET A 209 -19.81 -19.55 -9.18
C MET A 209 -18.59 -19.20 -10.03
N PRO A 210 -17.66 -18.38 -9.49
CA PRO A 210 -16.48 -17.97 -10.24
C PRO A 210 -15.61 -19.18 -10.60
N PRO A 211 -15.08 -19.26 -11.84
CA PRO A 211 -14.09 -20.27 -12.18
C PRO A 211 -12.81 -20.06 -11.35
N ARG A 212 -11.99 -21.10 -11.24
CA ARG A 212 -10.66 -20.97 -10.62
C ARG A 212 -9.81 -20.00 -11.45
N ARG A 213 -9.12 -19.10 -10.76
CA ARG A 213 -8.12 -18.20 -11.38
C ARG A 213 -6.99 -19.03 -11.98
N ASP A 214 -6.52 -18.64 -13.16
CA ASP A 214 -5.41 -19.31 -13.85
C ASP A 214 -4.11 -19.13 -13.06
N SER A 215 -3.54 -20.22 -12.54
CA SER A 215 -2.29 -20.20 -11.79
C SER A 215 -1.11 -19.77 -12.63
N ARG A 216 -1.11 -20.04 -13.94
CA ARG A 216 -0.04 -19.63 -14.85
C ARG A 216 0.02 -18.12 -14.96
N ILE A 217 -1.13 -17.47 -15.16
CA ILE A 217 -1.20 -16.00 -15.22
C ILE A 217 -0.76 -15.38 -13.88
N ARG A 218 -1.12 -16.01 -12.75
CA ARG A 218 -0.67 -15.57 -11.42
C ARG A 218 0.86 -15.59 -11.31
N SER A 219 1.49 -16.68 -11.72
CA SER A 219 2.95 -16.81 -11.70
C SER A 219 3.64 -15.83 -12.65
N GLU A 220 3.11 -15.66 -13.87
CA GLU A 220 3.63 -14.65 -14.80
C GLU A 220 3.54 -13.23 -14.20
N LEU A 221 2.41 -12.86 -13.58
CA LEU A 221 2.26 -11.56 -12.92
C LEU A 221 3.25 -11.38 -11.76
N ALA A 222 3.50 -12.43 -10.97
CA ALA A 222 4.45 -12.39 -9.86
C ALA A 222 5.91 -12.32 -10.35
N GLU A 223 6.24 -12.98 -11.46
CA GLU A 223 7.54 -12.86 -12.13
C GLU A 223 7.77 -11.45 -12.69
N ASP A 224 6.75 -10.86 -13.32
CA ASP A 224 6.80 -9.47 -13.78
C ASP A 224 7.07 -8.51 -12.61
N LEU A 225 6.41 -8.69 -11.46
CA LEU A 225 6.68 -7.92 -10.24
C LEU A 225 8.12 -8.13 -9.75
N ARG A 226 8.63 -9.36 -9.77
CA ARG A 226 10.02 -9.64 -9.38
C ARG A 226 11.02 -8.93 -10.28
N ALA A 227 10.74 -8.83 -11.57
CA ALA A 227 11.54 -8.05 -12.51
C ALA A 227 11.44 -6.53 -12.21
N MET A 228 10.24 -6.02 -11.89
CA MET A 228 10.05 -4.62 -11.49
C MET A 228 10.81 -4.23 -10.22
N ALA A 229 10.97 -5.15 -9.27
CA ALA A 229 11.72 -4.90 -8.04
C ALA A 229 13.21 -4.56 -8.31
N ALA A 230 13.74 -4.92 -9.48
CA ALA A 230 15.10 -4.58 -9.89
C ALA A 230 15.20 -3.21 -10.60
N TRP A 231 14.08 -2.59 -10.98
CA TRP A 231 14.07 -1.30 -11.67
C TRP A 231 14.59 -0.19 -10.76
N LYS A 232 15.32 0.77 -11.32
CA LYS A 232 15.86 1.92 -10.59
C LYS A 232 15.82 3.18 -11.44
N GLY A 233 15.55 4.31 -10.80
CA GLY A 233 15.69 5.63 -11.42
C GLY A 233 14.39 6.39 -11.58
N LYS A 234 14.44 7.42 -12.43
CA LYS A 234 13.35 8.37 -12.64
C LYS A 234 12.40 7.85 -13.71
N VAL A 235 11.11 7.90 -13.43
CA VAL A 235 10.06 7.64 -14.42
C VAL A 235 10.06 8.78 -15.44
N GLN A 236 10.07 8.41 -16.71
CA GLN A 236 9.81 9.34 -17.80
C GLN A 236 8.33 9.28 -18.13
N ILE A 237 7.66 10.44 -18.07
CA ILE A 237 6.24 10.57 -18.40
C ILE A 237 6.15 10.98 -19.87
N GLU A 238 5.40 10.20 -20.65
CA GLU A 238 5.14 10.52 -22.06
C GLU A 238 4.29 11.80 -22.16
N GLN A 239 4.48 12.55 -23.26
CA GLN A 239 3.91 13.89 -23.37
C GLN A 239 2.38 13.90 -23.43
N ASP A 240 1.78 12.84 -23.94
CA ASP A 240 0.33 12.61 -23.98
C ASP A 240 -0.27 12.37 -22.59
N ALA A 241 0.49 11.77 -21.67
CA ALA A 241 0.08 11.57 -20.28
C ALA A 241 0.10 12.86 -19.43
N LEU A 242 0.68 13.96 -19.95
CA LEU A 242 0.68 15.27 -19.30
C LEU A 242 -0.54 16.14 -19.69
N ILE A 243 -1.38 15.65 -20.61
CA ILE A 243 -2.60 16.36 -21.00
C ILE A 243 -3.57 16.31 -19.82
N PRO A 244 -4.02 17.46 -19.29
CA PRO A 244 -5.03 17.49 -18.24
C PRO A 244 -6.28 16.74 -18.72
N LEU A 245 -6.85 15.91 -17.84
CA LEU A 245 -8.19 15.41 -18.07
C LEU A 245 -9.12 16.64 -18.02
N GLU A 246 -9.78 16.94 -19.13
CA GLU A 246 -10.84 17.95 -19.15
C GLU A 246 -11.94 17.52 -18.17
N ASP A 247 -12.37 18.46 -17.31
CA ASP A 247 -13.39 18.25 -16.28
C ASP A 247 -14.76 17.84 -16.85
#